data_AF-A0A284S3X1-F1
#
_entry.id   AF-A0A284S3X1-F1
#
_cell.length_a   1.000
_cell.length_b   1.000
_cell.length_c   1.000
_cell.angle_alpha   90.00
_cell.angle_beta   90.00
_cell.angle_gamma   90.00
#
_symmetry.space_group_name_H-M   'P 1'
#
loop_
_entity.id
_entity.type
_entity.pdbx_description
1 polymer ?
#
loop_
_entity_poly.entity_id
_entity_poly.type
_entity_poly.pdbx_seq_one_letter_code
_entity_poly.pdbx_strand_id
1 'polypeptide(L)'
;MAILPNEMGRPSGRLPPIDLSRWYPDPDADLTVQIMVTRIPIVTDLRDLHWKLFWVVKTEEKGGVQHVYRRLLEVVQEIGHNHLTNWGAYTQVETHNSHRNKPRKAVTTMSLSQRQELERIAAGVRVEEPNGEWNCQDWIITVLKKAEQAGLVTNNEWTSAVAWARSGGED
;
A
#
# COMPACT_ATOMS: atom_id res chain seq x y z
N MET A 1 -2.83 2.36 -26.39
CA MET A 1 -2.57 2.58 -24.95
C MET A 1 -2.24 4.05 -24.77
N ALA A 2 -3.11 4.83 -24.14
CA ALA A 2 -2.87 6.25 -23.90
C ALA A 2 -2.21 6.41 -22.52
N ILE A 3 -1.01 6.97 -22.48
CA ILE A 3 -0.32 7.27 -21.23
C ILE A 3 -0.98 8.53 -20.66
N LEU A 4 -1.59 8.43 -19.48
CA LEU A 4 -2.26 9.52 -18.78
C LEU A 4 -1.31 10.69 -18.46
N PRO A 5 -1.82 11.93 -18.32
CA PRO A 5 -1.00 13.07 -17.92
C PRO A 5 -0.26 12.77 -16.61
N ASN A 6 1.06 12.99 -16.61
CA ASN A 6 2.05 12.75 -15.55
C ASN A 6 2.40 11.29 -15.17
N GLU A 7 1.93 10.27 -15.90
CA GLU A 7 2.23 8.82 -15.69
C GLU A 7 1.80 8.23 -14.33
N MET A 8 1.44 9.08 -13.37
CA MET A 8 1.05 8.74 -11.99
C MET A 8 -0.44 8.96 -11.73
N GLY A 9 -1.19 9.38 -12.76
CA GLY A 9 -2.65 9.49 -12.73
C GLY A 9 -3.16 10.52 -11.74
N ARG A 10 -2.38 11.53 -11.36
CA ARG A 10 -2.80 12.53 -10.35
C ARG A 10 -3.77 13.54 -10.97
N PRO A 11 -5.03 13.62 -10.51
CA PRO A 11 -6.00 14.57 -11.05
C PRO A 11 -5.60 16.03 -10.82
N SER A 12 -5.85 16.89 -11.81
CA SER A 12 -5.66 18.33 -11.65
C SER A 12 -6.59 18.88 -10.57
N GLY A 13 -6.05 19.75 -9.70
CA GLY A 13 -6.82 20.41 -8.64
C GLY A 13 -7.20 19.53 -7.44
N ARG A 14 -6.80 18.25 -7.42
CA ARG A 14 -7.02 17.35 -6.28
C ARG A 14 -5.79 17.29 -5.37
N LEU A 15 -6.02 17.39 -4.07
CA LEU A 15 -4.95 17.29 -3.07
C LEU A 15 -4.63 15.82 -2.77
N PRO A 16 -3.36 15.50 -2.45
CA PRO A 16 -3.01 14.17 -1.98
C PRO A 16 -3.69 13.87 -0.63
N PRO A 17 -3.73 12.59 -0.22
CA PRO A 17 -4.09 12.21 1.14
C PRO A 17 -3.27 12.98 2.18
N ILE A 18 -3.88 13.26 3.34
CA ILE A 18 -3.17 13.88 4.47
C ILE A 18 -2.02 12.96 4.87
N ASP A 19 -0.81 13.49 4.83
CA ASP A 19 0.41 12.81 5.27
C ASP A 19 0.85 13.33 6.64
N LEU A 20 0.90 12.41 7.62
CA LEU A 20 1.33 12.69 8.99
C LEU A 20 2.84 12.50 9.18
N SER A 21 3.62 12.25 8.13
CA SER A 21 5.06 11.96 8.19
C SER A 21 5.89 13.05 8.87
N ARG A 22 5.42 14.30 8.84
CA ARG A 22 6.05 15.41 9.57
C ARG A 22 6.05 15.20 11.09
N TRP A 23 5.00 14.61 11.65
CA TRP A 23 4.87 14.36 13.09
C TRP A 23 5.23 12.93 13.47
N TYR A 24 5.03 11.99 12.54
CA TYR A 24 5.29 10.57 12.72
C TYR A 24 6.10 10.06 11.52
N PRO A 25 7.40 10.42 11.45
CA PRO A 25 8.27 10.02 10.36
C PRO A 25 8.52 8.50 10.37
N ASP A 26 9.02 7.97 9.26
CA ASP A 26 9.55 6.60 9.23
C ASP A 26 10.80 6.52 10.14
N PRO A 27 10.77 5.76 11.24
CA PRO A 27 11.87 5.76 12.19
C PRO A 27 13.07 4.99 11.65
N ASP A 28 14.27 5.35 12.09
CA ASP A 28 15.49 4.58 11.85
C ASP A 28 15.53 3.32 12.73
N ALA A 29 14.74 2.33 12.34
CA ALA A 29 14.61 1.03 12.99
C ALA A 29 14.22 -0.02 11.96
N ASP A 30 14.47 -1.29 12.28
CA ASP A 30 13.99 -2.43 11.48
C ASP A 30 12.49 -2.61 11.71
N LEU A 31 11.71 -2.52 10.63
CA LEU A 31 10.25 -2.62 10.66
C LEU A 31 9.76 -3.68 9.67
N THR A 32 8.75 -4.44 10.09
CA THR A 32 8.09 -5.43 9.22
C THR A 32 7.15 -4.75 8.24
N VAL A 33 7.47 -4.86 6.96
CA VAL A 33 6.59 -4.50 5.85
C VAL A 33 5.56 -5.62 5.66
N GLN A 34 4.30 -5.23 5.59
CA GLN A 34 3.16 -6.13 5.52
C GLN A 34 2.31 -5.79 4.30
N ILE A 35 1.71 -6.82 3.70
CA ILE A 35 0.60 -6.66 2.77
C ILE A 35 -0.72 -6.66 3.55
N MET A 36 -1.63 -5.76 3.20
CA MET A 36 -2.97 -5.66 3.77
C MET A 36 -4.01 -5.81 2.66
N VAL A 37 -5.06 -6.58 2.96
CA VAL A 37 -6.24 -6.68 2.10
C VAL A 37 -7.40 -5.95 2.79
N THR A 38 -7.99 -4.96 2.12
CA THR A 38 -9.17 -4.26 2.63
C THR A 38 -10.42 -4.97 2.13
N ARG A 39 -11.13 -5.67 3.03
CA ARG A 39 -12.40 -6.31 2.68
C ARG A 39 -13.54 -5.30 2.75
N ILE A 40 -14.25 -5.15 1.64
CA ILE A 40 -15.46 -4.32 1.54
C ILE A 40 -16.65 -5.29 1.45
N PRO A 41 -17.62 -5.27 2.38
CA PRO A 41 -18.71 -6.26 2.43
C PRO A 41 -19.57 -6.39 1.16
N ILE A 42 -19.60 -5.35 0.32
CA ILE A 42 -20.37 -5.31 -0.93
C ILE A 42 -19.59 -5.96 -2.09
N VAL A 43 -18.27 -6.12 -1.94
CA VAL A 43 -17.40 -6.68 -2.96
C VAL A 43 -17.45 -8.21 -2.87
N THR A 44 -17.89 -8.85 -3.94
CA THR A 44 -17.97 -10.31 -4.05
C THR A 44 -16.77 -10.92 -4.77
N ASP A 45 -16.10 -10.17 -5.65
CA ASP A 45 -14.91 -10.63 -6.35
C ASP A 45 -13.63 -10.27 -5.57
N LEU A 46 -12.78 -11.27 -5.33
CA LEU A 46 -11.48 -11.07 -4.68
C LEU A 46 -10.56 -10.14 -5.48
N ARG A 47 -10.77 -10.02 -6.80
CA ARG A 47 -10.02 -9.10 -7.67
C ARG A 47 -10.33 -7.63 -7.42
N ASP A 48 -11.49 -7.33 -6.84
CA ASP A 48 -11.90 -5.98 -6.49
C ASP A 48 -11.44 -5.56 -5.07
N LEU A 49 -10.82 -6.49 -4.32
CA LEU A 49 -10.27 -6.16 -3.01
C LEU A 49 -9.06 -5.24 -3.13
N HIS A 50 -9.04 -4.22 -2.28
CA HIS A 50 -7.98 -3.23 -2.30
C HIS A 50 -6.76 -3.70 -1.50
N TRP A 51 -5.59 -3.68 -2.13
CA TRP A 51 -4.32 -4.09 -1.53
C TRP A 51 -3.42 -2.91 -1.26
N LYS A 52 -2.69 -2.99 -0.14
CA LYS A 52 -1.70 -1.99 0.26
C LYS A 52 -0.48 -2.66 0.85
N LEU A 53 0.70 -2.05 0.69
CA LEU A 53 1.85 -2.33 1.56
C LEU A 53 1.88 -1.32 2.68
N PHE A 54 2.26 -1.75 3.88
CA PHE A 54 2.39 -0.83 5.00
C PHE A 54 3.34 -1.35 6.07
N TRP A 55 3.80 -0.44 6.93
CA TRP A 55 4.47 -0.77 8.18
C TRP A 55 4.04 0.20 9.28
N VAL A 56 4.12 -0.24 10.52
CA VAL A 56 3.74 0.56 11.70
C VAL A 56 4.93 1.42 12.12
N VAL A 57 4.79 2.74 12.04
CA VAL A 57 5.84 3.70 12.44
C VAL A 57 5.74 4.07 13.92
N LYS A 58 4.54 4.06 14.48
CA LYS A 58 4.29 4.35 15.89
C LYS A 58 2.97 3.74 16.35
N THR A 59 2.95 3.26 17.58
CA THR A 59 1.72 3.01 18.32
C THR A 59 1.73 3.86 19.57
N GLU A 60 0.62 4.53 19.86
CA GLU A 60 0.43 5.29 21.10
C GLU A 60 -0.99 5.06 21.64
N GLU A 61 -1.16 5.29 22.93
CA GLU A 61 -2.47 5.25 23.58
C GLU A 61 -2.80 6.65 24.09
N LYS A 62 -3.99 7.15 23.73
CA LYS A 62 -4.46 8.47 24.14
C LYS A 62 -5.91 8.35 24.60
N GLY A 63 -6.15 8.67 25.88
CA GLY A 63 -7.50 8.59 26.45
C GLY A 63 -8.11 7.20 26.39
N GLY A 64 -7.31 6.14 26.57
CA GLY A 64 -7.77 4.75 26.48
C GLY A 64 -8.01 4.24 25.06
N VAL A 65 -7.65 5.01 24.03
CA VAL A 65 -7.76 4.61 22.62
C VAL A 65 -6.37 4.39 22.04
N GLN A 66 -6.15 3.22 21.46
CA GLN A 66 -4.93 2.93 20.71
C GLN A 66 -4.98 3.59 19.32
N HIS A 67 -3.94 4.37 19.02
CA HIS A 67 -3.66 4.98 17.74
C HIS A 67 -2.45 4.28 17.11
N VAL A 68 -2.64 3.75 15.91
CA VAL A 68 -1.60 3.07 15.12
C VAL A 68 -1.28 3.93 13.92
N TYR A 69 -0.08 4.51 13.91
CA TYR A 69 0.44 5.27 12.79
C TYR A 69 1.17 4.32 11.86
N ARG A 70 0.77 4.33 10.60
CA ARG A 70 1.32 3.47 9.56
C ARG A 70 1.74 4.27 8.36
N ARG A 71 2.85 3.86 7.76
CA ARG A 71 3.29 4.36 6.46
C ARG A 71 2.80 3.40 5.39
N LEU A 72 2.25 3.95 4.30
CA LEU A 72 1.43 3.24 3.33
C LEU A 72 1.99 3.41 1.92
N LEU A 73 1.91 2.33 1.14
CA LEU A 73 2.08 2.33 -0.31
C LEU A 73 0.83 1.72 -0.94
N GLU A 74 0.14 2.52 -1.74
CA GLU A 74 -1.07 2.11 -2.43
C GLU A 74 -1.32 2.98 -3.66
N VAL A 75 -2.17 2.48 -4.54
CA VAL A 75 -2.79 3.26 -5.61
C VAL A 75 -4.30 3.23 -5.43
N VAL A 76 -4.95 4.35 -5.68
CA VAL A 76 -6.40 4.50 -5.46
C VAL A 76 -7.08 4.96 -6.72
N GLN A 77 -8.34 4.57 -6.89
CA GLN A 77 -9.21 5.19 -7.88
C GLN A 77 -9.94 6.36 -7.23
N GLU A 78 -9.65 7.57 -7.67
CA GLU A 78 -10.28 8.77 -7.11
C GLU A 78 -11.74 8.89 -7.58
N ILE A 79 -12.63 9.33 -6.69
CA ILE A 79 -14.04 9.55 -7.03
C ILE A 79 -14.14 10.52 -8.21
N GLY A 80 -14.86 10.11 -9.26
CA GLY A 80 -15.02 10.88 -10.50
C GLY A 80 -13.95 10.60 -11.56
N HIS A 81 -12.99 9.72 -11.28
CA HIS A 81 -11.92 9.35 -12.19
C HIS A 81 -11.97 7.85 -12.52
N ASN A 82 -11.93 7.52 -13.81
CA ASN A 82 -11.81 6.14 -14.27
C ASN A 82 -10.34 5.75 -14.51
N HIS A 83 -9.46 6.14 -13.58
CA HIS A 83 -8.06 5.76 -13.57
C HIS A 83 -7.52 5.61 -12.16
N LEU A 84 -6.46 4.81 -12.01
CA LEU A 84 -5.71 4.73 -10.77
C LEU A 84 -4.86 5.98 -10.57
N THR A 85 -4.50 6.24 -9.31
CA THR A 85 -3.69 7.39 -8.88
C THR A 85 -2.62 6.90 -7.91
N ASN A 86 -1.36 7.24 -8.19
CA ASN A 86 -0.22 7.01 -7.31
C ASN A 86 0.19 8.33 -6.64
N TRP A 87 -0.21 8.52 -5.39
CA TRP A 87 0.16 9.70 -4.59
C TRP A 87 1.57 9.61 -3.98
N GLY A 88 2.21 8.44 -4.05
CA GLY A 88 3.44 8.14 -3.32
C GLY A 88 3.17 7.70 -1.89
N ALA A 89 4.24 7.52 -1.11
CA ALA A 89 4.16 7.07 0.27
C ALA A 89 3.63 8.17 1.19
N TYR A 90 2.80 7.79 2.15
CA TYR A 90 2.30 8.71 3.19
C TYR A 90 2.03 7.97 4.50
N THR A 91 2.06 8.72 5.60
CA THR A 91 1.74 8.23 6.95
C THR A 91 0.29 8.58 7.31
N GLN A 92 -0.48 7.60 7.74
CA GLN A 92 -1.84 7.77 8.28
C GLN A 92 -2.00 7.14 9.65
N VAL A 93 -2.99 7.63 10.40
CA VAL A 93 -3.40 7.05 11.68
C VAL A 93 -4.62 6.16 11.50
N GLU A 94 -4.63 5.04 12.21
CA GLU A 94 -5.78 4.15 12.37
C GLU A 94 -6.11 4.01 13.86
N THR A 95 -7.39 3.97 14.21
CA THR A 95 -7.82 3.66 15.58
C THR A 95 -8.34 2.23 15.67
N HIS A 96 -8.41 1.66 16.88
CA HIS A 96 -8.81 0.27 17.10
C HIS A 96 -10.13 -0.14 16.43
N ASN A 97 -11.11 0.77 16.31
CA ASN A 97 -12.40 0.48 15.66
C ASN A 97 -12.31 0.19 14.14
N SER A 98 -11.21 0.56 13.50
CA SER A 98 -10.96 0.33 12.06
C SER A 98 -10.29 -1.02 11.74
N HIS A 99 -9.99 -1.84 12.75
CA HIS A 99 -9.35 -3.16 12.56
C HIS A 99 -10.28 -4.24 12.00
N ARG A 100 -11.60 -4.05 12.11
CA ARG A 100 -12.55 -5.03 11.55
C ARG A 100 -12.36 -5.06 10.04
N ASN A 101 -12.07 -6.24 9.49
CA ASN A 101 -12.03 -6.55 8.05
C ASN A 101 -10.78 -6.09 7.27
N LYS A 102 -9.62 -6.02 7.94
CA LYS A 102 -8.32 -5.74 7.27
C LYS A 102 -7.26 -6.80 7.59
N PRO A 103 -7.41 -8.03 7.08
CA PRO A 103 -6.38 -9.05 7.23
C PRO A 103 -5.03 -8.55 6.69
N ARG A 104 -3.94 -9.01 7.30
CA ARG A 104 -2.57 -8.60 6.96
C ARG A 104 -1.58 -9.76 7.13
N LYS A 105 -0.55 -9.78 6.29
CA LYS A 105 0.55 -10.76 6.36
C LYS A 105 1.89 -10.08 6.18
N ALA A 106 2.89 -10.53 6.93
CA ALA A 106 4.26 -10.08 6.78
C ALA A 106 4.81 -10.45 5.40
N VAL A 107 5.50 -9.50 4.77
CA VAL A 107 6.32 -9.74 3.58
C VAL A 107 7.75 -9.99 4.02
N THR A 108 8.37 -9.01 4.67
CA THR A 108 9.73 -9.10 5.22
C THR A 108 9.97 -7.98 6.26
N THR A 109 11.10 -8.01 6.94
CA THR A 109 11.58 -6.93 7.81
C THR A 109 12.67 -6.15 7.10
N MET A 110 12.52 -4.83 7.05
CA MET A 110 13.42 -3.93 6.35
C MET A 110 13.99 -2.88 7.29
N SER A 111 15.21 -2.42 7.04
CA SER A 111 15.77 -1.20 7.64
C SER A 111 15.16 0.06 7.01
N LEU A 112 15.45 1.24 7.58
CA LEU A 112 14.97 2.52 7.03
C LEU A 112 15.43 2.73 5.57
N SER A 113 16.70 2.45 5.25
CA SER A 113 17.22 2.64 3.89
C SER A 113 16.56 1.71 2.88
N GLN A 114 16.28 0.46 3.28
CA GLN A 114 15.55 -0.50 2.46
C GLN A 114 14.10 -0.05 2.21
N ARG A 115 13.43 0.50 3.23
CA ARG A 115 12.06 1.03 3.08
C ARG A 115 12.03 2.28 2.21
N GLN A 116 12.99 3.19 2.34
CA GLN A 116 13.13 4.35 1.46
C GLN A 116 13.33 3.93 -0.01
N GLU A 117 14.12 2.88 -0.24
CA GLU A 117 14.28 2.32 -1.58
C GLU A 117 12.98 1.68 -2.10
N LEU A 118 12.24 0.97 -1.25
CA LEU A 118 10.91 0.46 -1.58
C LEU A 118 9.93 1.60 -1.96
N GLU A 119 9.95 2.71 -1.23
CA GLU A 119 9.16 3.91 -1.57
C GLU A 119 9.55 4.51 -2.90
N ARG A 120 10.86 4.59 -3.18
CA ARG A 120 11.38 5.10 -4.45
C ARG A 120 10.95 4.22 -5.62
N ILE A 121 11.01 2.90 -5.45
CA ILE A 121 10.51 1.93 -6.42
C ILE A 121 9.01 2.14 -6.66
N ALA A 122 8.21 2.20 -5.58
CA ALA A 122 6.76 2.38 -5.66
C ALA A 122 6.37 3.71 -6.33
N ALA A 123 7.05 4.80 -6.00
CA ALA A 123 6.83 6.10 -6.63
C ALA A 123 7.17 6.11 -8.14
N GLY A 124 8.02 5.19 -8.60
CA GLY A 124 8.37 5.01 -10.02
C GLY A 124 7.48 4.04 -10.79
N VAL A 125 6.57 3.31 -10.13
CA VAL A 125 5.62 2.43 -10.83
C VAL A 125 4.45 3.26 -11.34
N ARG A 126 4.36 3.34 -12.68
CA ARG A 126 3.29 4.00 -13.42
C ARG A 126 1.93 3.39 -13.08
N VAL A 127 0.88 4.20 -13.22
CA VAL A 127 -0.50 3.73 -13.13
C VAL A 127 -1.17 3.82 -14.48
N GLU A 128 -1.98 2.81 -14.78
CA GLU A 128 -2.74 2.71 -16.02
C GLU A 128 -4.24 2.97 -15.75
N GLU A 129 -4.99 3.29 -16.79
CA GLU A 129 -6.45 3.27 -16.74
C GLU A 129 -6.92 1.82 -16.47
N PRO A 130 -7.83 1.59 -15.50
CA PRO A 130 -8.52 0.33 -15.35
C PRO A 130 -9.25 -0.01 -16.65
N ASN A 131 -8.66 -0.93 -17.39
CA ASN A 131 -9.25 -1.54 -18.58
C ASN A 131 -9.99 -2.85 -18.24
N GLY A 132 -10.13 -3.17 -16.95
CA GLY A 132 -10.65 -4.44 -16.43
C GLY A 132 -9.58 -5.51 -16.22
N GLU A 133 -8.37 -5.33 -16.75
CA GLU A 133 -7.25 -6.27 -16.58
C GLU A 133 -6.27 -5.78 -15.51
N TRP A 134 -5.96 -4.47 -15.49
CA TRP A 134 -5.02 -3.86 -14.54
C TRP A 134 -5.71 -3.15 -13.38
N ASN A 135 -5.31 -3.47 -12.14
CA ASN A 135 -5.83 -2.84 -10.93
C ASN A 135 -4.76 -2.59 -9.84
N CYS A 136 -5.20 -2.23 -8.63
CA CYS A 136 -4.29 -1.98 -7.50
C CYS A 136 -3.44 -3.20 -7.11
N GLN A 137 -3.94 -4.42 -7.30
CA GLN A 137 -3.22 -5.66 -6.97
C GLN A 137 -2.06 -5.88 -7.94
N ASP A 138 -2.26 -5.59 -9.23
CA ASP A 138 -1.21 -5.69 -10.25
C ASP A 138 -0.11 -4.65 -10.02
N TRP A 139 -0.49 -3.46 -9.56
CA TRP A 139 0.47 -2.45 -9.12
C TRP A 139 1.32 -2.95 -7.92
N ILE A 140 0.71 -3.52 -6.89
CA ILE A 140 1.43 -4.09 -5.73
C ILE A 140 2.37 -5.23 -6.16
N ILE A 141 1.91 -6.12 -7.04
CA ILE A 141 2.74 -7.20 -7.61
C ILE A 141 3.94 -6.61 -8.37
N THR A 142 3.74 -5.53 -9.11
CA THR A 142 4.81 -4.86 -9.86
C THR A 142 5.84 -4.20 -8.96
N VAL A 143 5.39 -3.55 -7.88
CA VAL A 143 6.29 -3.01 -6.84
C VAL A 143 7.13 -4.13 -6.22
N LEU A 144 6.51 -5.23 -5.82
CA LEU A 144 7.20 -6.36 -5.17
C LEU A 144 8.19 -7.05 -6.11
N LYS A 145 7.84 -7.25 -7.40
CA LYS A 145 8.77 -7.76 -8.42
C LYS A 145 9.99 -6.85 -8.60
N LYS A 146 9.80 -5.54 -8.60
CA LYS A 146 10.91 -4.58 -8.68
C LYS A 146 11.74 -4.55 -7.39
N ALA A 147 11.10 -4.70 -6.23
CA ALA A 147 11.77 -4.83 -4.95
C ALA A 147 12.65 -6.08 -4.87
N GLU A 148 12.20 -7.20 -5.45
CA GLU A 148 13.02 -8.42 -5.61
C GLU A 148 14.25 -8.15 -6.48
N GLN A 149 14.08 -7.48 -7.62
CA GLN A 149 15.19 -7.12 -8.51
C GLN A 149 16.22 -6.20 -7.82
N ALA A 150 15.76 -5.39 -6.86
CA ALA A 150 16.62 -4.53 -6.04
C ALA A 150 17.20 -5.23 -4.78
N GLY A 151 16.88 -6.51 -4.56
CA GLY A 151 17.37 -7.28 -3.41
C GLY A 151 16.72 -6.90 -2.08
N LEU A 152 15.56 -6.23 -2.09
CA LEU A 152 14.83 -5.86 -0.86
C LEU A 152 13.97 -6.99 -0.31
N VAL A 153 13.53 -7.90 -1.18
CA VAL A 153 12.73 -9.09 -0.86
C VAL A 153 13.24 -10.27 -1.68
N THR A 154 13.06 -11.48 -1.18
CA THR A 154 13.25 -12.70 -1.95
C THR A 154 11.99 -13.06 -2.72
N ASN A 155 12.13 -13.89 -3.76
CA ASN A 155 11.00 -14.44 -4.51
C ASN A 155 9.93 -15.03 -3.58
N ASN A 156 10.37 -15.91 -2.68
CA ASN A 156 9.49 -16.65 -1.79
C ASN A 156 8.72 -15.74 -0.83
N GLU A 157 9.35 -14.72 -0.27
CA GLU A 157 8.70 -13.77 0.65
C GLU A 157 7.52 -13.06 -0.04
N TRP A 158 7.76 -12.47 -1.20
CA TRP A 158 6.71 -11.68 -1.85
C TRP A 158 5.65 -12.56 -2.52
N THR A 159 6.01 -13.71 -3.11
CA THR A 159 5.03 -14.61 -3.73
C THR A 159 4.12 -15.27 -2.68
N SER A 160 4.64 -15.62 -1.51
CA SER A 160 3.84 -16.15 -0.39
C SER A 160 2.86 -15.13 0.16
N ALA A 161 3.28 -13.86 0.26
CA ALA A 161 2.42 -12.76 0.67
C ALA A 161 1.32 -12.47 -0.36
N VAL A 162 1.66 -12.46 -1.66
CA VAL A 162 0.70 -12.27 -2.76
C VAL A 162 -0.29 -13.43 -2.85
N ALA A 163 0.16 -14.68 -2.73
CA ALA A 163 -0.74 -15.84 -2.76
C ALA A 163 -1.79 -15.78 -1.65
N TRP A 164 -1.39 -15.40 -0.45
CA TRP A 164 -2.30 -15.15 0.67
C TRP A 164 -3.21 -13.95 0.44
N ALA A 165 -2.73 -12.87 -0.18
CA ALA A 165 -3.60 -11.72 -0.48
C ALA A 165 -4.67 -12.08 -1.53
N ARG A 166 -4.34 -12.96 -2.49
CA ARG A 166 -5.28 -13.51 -3.49
C ARG A 166 -6.37 -14.39 -2.91
N SER A 167 -6.16 -15.03 -1.75
CA SER A 167 -7.22 -15.75 -1.03
C SER A 167 -8.14 -14.81 -0.24
N GLY A 168 -8.00 -13.49 -0.42
CA GLY A 168 -8.71 -12.49 0.40
C GLY A 168 -8.11 -12.34 1.80
N GLY A 169 -6.92 -12.90 2.04
CA GLY A 169 -6.29 -12.95 3.36
C GLY A 169 -6.86 -14.03 4.27
N GLU A 170 -7.22 -15.18 3.68
CA GLU A 170 -7.60 -16.41 4.40
C GLU A 170 -6.39 -17.35 4.46
N ASP A 171 -6.22 -18.00 5.61
CA ASP A 171 -5.16 -19.00 5.86
C ASP A 171 -5.62 -20.41 5.46
#